data_AF-W1XSQ9-F1
#
_entry.id   AF-W1XSQ9-F1
#
_cell.length_a   1.000
_cell.length_b   1.000
_cell.length_c   1.000
_cell.angle_alpha   90.00
_cell.angle_beta   90.00
_cell.angle_gamma   90.00
#
_symmetry.space_group_name_H-M   'P 1'
#
loop_
_entity.id
_entity.type
_entity.pdbx_description
1 polymer ?
#
loop_
_entity_poly.entity_id
_entity_poly.type
_entity_poly.pdbx_seq_one_letter_code
_entity_poly.pdbx_strand_id
1 'polypeptide(L)' 'LIGNEDASYRRDKIGQILGIGYGNAKQFLSRLNNYGVTREEFIKAVKSIDIGEEK' A
#
# COMPACT_ATOMS: atom_id res chain seq x y z
N LEU A 1 -10.32 18.09 -0.27
CA LEU A 1 -9.29 17.15 -0.79
C LEU A 1 -8.22 17.02 0.29
N ILE A 2 -8.64 16.36 1.37
CA ILE A 2 -7.94 16.13 2.63
C ILE A 2 -6.89 15.04 2.32
N GLY A 3 -5.61 15.07 2.68
CA GLY A 3 -4.95 15.78 3.76
C GLY A 3 -4.05 14.77 4.49
N ASN A 4 -3.00 14.28 3.80
CA ASN A 4 -1.76 13.67 4.32
C ASN A 4 -1.75 12.46 5.28
N GLU A 5 -2.74 12.21 6.15
CA GLU A 5 -2.67 11.11 7.13
C GLU A 5 -3.04 9.75 6.52
N ASP A 6 -4.05 9.74 5.64
CA ASP A 6 -4.47 8.54 4.92
C ASP A 6 -3.36 7.94 4.06
N ALA A 7 -2.51 8.76 3.44
CA ALA A 7 -1.49 8.25 2.54
C ALA A 7 -0.47 7.36 3.26
N SER A 8 -0.15 7.67 4.52
CA SER A 8 0.75 6.86 5.33
C SER A 8 0.07 5.57 5.79
N TYR A 9 -1.17 5.68 6.28
CA TYR A 9 -1.97 4.54 6.71
C TYR A 9 -2.23 3.54 5.57
N ARG A 10 -2.60 4.03 4.39
CA ARG A 10 -2.81 3.22 3.18
C ARG A 10 -1.54 2.47 2.78
N ARG A 11 -0.37 3.14 2.79
CA ARG A 11 0.92 2.47 2.49
C ARG A 11 1.25 1.39 3.52
N ASP A 12 1.00 1.64 4.81
CA ASP A 12 1.22 0.67 5.87
C ASP A 12 0.36 -0.58 5.64
N LYS A 13 -0.94 -0.38 5.43
CA LYS A 13 -1.89 -1.47 5.13
C LYS A 13 -1.54 -2.23 3.86
N ILE A 14 -1.22 -1.54 2.76
CA ILE A 14 -0.79 -2.19 1.52
C ILE A 14 0.50 -2.97 1.75
N GLY A 15 1.44 -2.42 2.50
CA GLY A 15 2.71 -3.08 2.85
C GLY A 15 2.50 -4.36 3.66
N GLN A 16 1.54 -4.35 4.60
CA GLN A 16 1.13 -5.55 5.33
C GLN A 16 0.41 -6.57 4.42
N ILE A 17 -0.50 -6.13 3.56
CA ILE A 17 -1.26 -7.01 2.63
C ILE A 17 -0.31 -7.70 1.64
N LEU A 18 0.68 -6.97 1.12
CA LEU A 18 1.68 -7.50 0.19
C LEU A 18 2.80 -8.27 0.90
N GLY A 19 2.82 -8.33 2.24
CA GLY A 19 3.88 -9.00 3.01
C GLY A 19 5.25 -8.34 2.91
N ILE A 20 5.33 -7.12 2.36
CA ILE A 20 6.57 -6.36 2.23
C ILE A 20 6.87 -5.49 3.46
N GLY A 21 5.92 -5.38 4.40
CA GLY A 21 6.06 -4.64 5.65
C GLY A 21 5.84 -3.13 5.51
N TYR A 22 6.04 -2.41 6.62
CA TYR A 22 5.86 -0.96 6.69
C TYR A 22 7.15 -0.19 6.38
N GLY A 23 7.03 1.05 5.91
CA GLY A 23 8.18 1.90 5.65
C GLY A 23 7.83 3.25 5.02
N ASN A 24 8.82 4.12 4.91
CA ASN A 24 8.64 5.38 4.19
C ASN A 24 8.38 5.12 2.69
N ALA A 25 7.86 6.12 1.97
CA ALA A 25 7.50 5.95 0.56
C ALA A 25 8.65 5.43 -0.32
N LYS A 26 9.90 5.78 0.01
CA LYS A 26 11.10 5.33 -0.72
C LYS A 26 11.41 3.85 -0.46
N GLN A 27 11.31 3.40 0.79
CA GLN A 27 11.47 1.99 1.17
C GLN A 27 10.35 1.13 0.59
N PHE A 28 9.12 1.63 0.63
CA PHE A 28 7.96 0.96 0.05
C PHE A 28 8.15 0.72 -1.46
N LEU A 29 8.57 1.75 -2.21
CA LEU A 29 8.86 1.63 -3.64
C LEU A 29 10.00 0.64 -3.91
N SER A 30 11.07 0.70 -3.12
CA SER A 30 12.20 -0.22 -3.25
C SER A 30 11.80 -1.67 -2.98
N ARG A 31 10.91 -1.92 -2.00
CA ARG A 31 10.41 -3.26 -1.72
C ARG A 31 9.47 -3.75 -2.81
N LEU A 32 8.56 -2.93 -3.33
CA LEU A 32 7.74 -3.31 -4.49
C LEU A 32 8.61 -3.81 -5.65
N ASN A 33 9.68 -3.09 -5.96
CA ASN A 33 10.62 -3.46 -7.03
C ASN A 33 11.41 -4.73 -6.70
N ASN A 34 11.91 -4.86 -5.47
CA ASN A 34 12.69 -6.05 -5.05
C ASN A 34 11.85 -7.33 -4.95
N TYR A 35 10.61 -7.22 -4.51
CA TYR A 35 9.67 -8.35 -4.42
C TYR A 35 9.02 -8.67 -5.77
N GLY A 36 9.28 -7.87 -6.81
CA GLY A 36 8.68 -8.07 -8.13
C GLY A 36 7.17 -7.91 -8.13
N VAL A 37 6.63 -7.08 -7.23
CA VAL A 37 5.18 -6.88 -7.10
C VAL A 37 4.65 -6.31 -8.40
N THR A 38 3.70 -7.02 -8.99
CA THR A 38 3.08 -6.57 -10.23
C THR A 38 2.13 -5.40 -9.97
N ARG A 39 1.89 -4.60 -11.01
CA ARG A 39 0.93 -3.49 -10.92
C ARG A 39 -0.46 -3.99 -10.53
N GLU A 40 -0.85 -5.17 -10.97
CA GLU A 40 -2.14 -5.79 -10.63
C GLU A 40 -2.23 -6.16 -9.15
N GLU A 41 -1.19 -6.78 -8.59
CA GLU A 41 -1.14 -7.08 -7.16
C GLU A 41 -1.19 -5.81 -6.29
N PHE A 42 -0.45 -4.79 -6.70
CA PHE A 42 -0.50 -3.49 -6.02
C PHE A 42 -1.91 -2.89 -6.09
N ILE A 43 -2.55 -2.88 -7.26
CA ILE A 43 -3.93 -2.38 -7.42
C ILE A 43 -4.91 -3.22 -6.60
N LYS A 44 -4.74 -4.54 -6.51
CA LYS A 44 -5.61 -5.42 -5.72
C LYS A 44 -5.47 -5.12 -4.22
N ALA A 45 -4.26 -4.88 -3.74
CA ALA A 45 -4.02 -4.46 -2.36
C ALA A 45 -4.60 -3.08 -2.07
N VAL A 46 -4.45 -2.12 -3.00
CA VAL A 46 -5.07 -0.78 -2.91
C VAL A 46 -6.60 -0.88 -2.91
N LYS A 47 -7.20 -1.71 -3.75
CA LYS A 47 -8.65 -1.92 -3.74
C LYS A 47 -9.13 -2.59 -2.45
N SER A 48 -8.33 -3.49 -1.87
CA SER A 48 -8.70 -4.18 -0.62
C SER A 48 -8.78 -3.22 0.57
N ILE A 49 -7.95 -2.16 0.60
CA ILE A 49 -8.04 -1.11 1.62
C ILE A 49 -9.17 -0.11 1.36
N ASP A 50 -9.49 0.17 0.09
CA ASP A 50 -10.51 1.16 -0.31
C ASP A 50 -11.94 0.58 -0.14
N ILE A 51 -12.12 -0.71 -0.46
CA ILE A 51 -13.37 -1.46 -0.23
C ILE A 51 -13.63 -1.68 1.27
N GLY A 52 -12.58 -1.63 2.11
CA GLY A 52 -12.71 -1.71 3.56
C GLY A 52 -13.21 -0.43 4.24
N GLU A 53 -13.24 0.70 3.52
CA GLU A 53 -13.73 2.01 4.00
C GLU A 53 -15.22 2.25 3.64
N GLU A 54 -15.94 1.21 3.21
CA GLU A 54 -17.39 1.24 3.10
C GLU A 54 -18.04 0.65 4.36
N LYS A 55 -17.93 1.37 5.49
CA LYS A 55 -18.87 1.28 6.61
C LYS A 55 -18.88 2.54 7.47
#